data_AF-A0A1M5EGA7-F1
#
_entry.id   AF-A0A1M5EGA7-F1
#
_cell.length_a   1.000
_cell.length_b   1.000
_cell.length_c   1.000
_cell.angle_alpha   90.00
_cell.angle_beta   90.00
_cell.angle_gamma   90.00
#
_symmetry.space_group_name_H-M   'P 1'
#
loop_
_entity.id
_entity.type
_entity.pdbx_description
1 polymer ?
#
loop_
_entity_poly.entity_id
_entity_poly.type
_entity_poly.pdbx_seq_one_letter_code
_entity_poly.pdbx_strand_id
1 'polypeptide(L)' 'MAIEHKVRLVEVLFDRLEIEIAVFQTETHLHCIAGCGKCRSTPEIDASPLEFLPWAFYLFLNGETEDMLLQL' A
#
# COMPACT_ATOMS: atom_id res chain seq x y z
N MET A 1 -22.35 3.14 0.31
CA MET A 1 -21.03 3.02 0.99
C MET A 1 -20.21 4.24 0.61
N ALA A 2 -19.77 5.04 1.59
CA ALA A 2 -18.93 6.22 1.34
C ALA A 2 -17.47 5.81 1.05
N ILE A 3 -16.73 6.66 0.31
CA ILE A 3 -15.33 6.40 -0.05
C ILE A 3 -14.44 6.23 1.19
N GLU A 4 -14.65 7.04 2.22
CA GLU A 4 -13.95 6.97 3.51
C GLU A 4 -14.04 5.58 4.14
N HIS A 5 -15.22 4.95 4.08
CA HIS A 5 -15.39 3.61 4.63
C HIS A 5 -14.55 2.57 3.88
N LYS A 6 -14.45 2.69 2.56
CA LYS A 6 -13.59 1.80 1.77
C LYS A 6 -12.12 2.02 2.10
N VAL A 7 -11.70 3.28 2.28
CA VAL A 7 -10.33 3.62 2.70
C VAL A 7 -9.98 2.92 4.01
N ARG A 8 -10.82 3.04 5.04
CA ARG A 8 -10.58 2.38 6.33
C ARG A 8 -10.48 0.86 6.22
N LEU A 9 -11.28 0.23 5.35
CA LEU A 9 -11.20 -1.22 5.15
C LEU A 9 -9.86 -1.64 4.54
N VAL A 10 -9.31 -0.83 3.63
CA VAL A 10 -7.98 -1.07 3.03
C VAL A 10 -6.88 -0.83 4.07
N GLU A 11 -6.96 0.22 4.89
CA GLU A 11 -6.01 0.46 5.99
C GLU A 11 -5.96 -0.74 6.96
N VAL A 12 -7.11 -1.23 7.41
CA VAL A 12 -7.20 -2.41 8.29
C VAL A 12 -6.61 -3.67 7.65
N LEU A 13 -6.75 -3.82 6.32
CA LEU A 13 -6.14 -4.94 5.59
C LEU A 13 -4.60 -4.85 5.63
N PHE A 14 -4.03 -3.66 5.37
CA PHE A 14 -2.58 -3.46 5.42
C PHE A 14 -2.01 -3.58 6.82
N ASP A 15 -2.71 -3.09 7.85
CA ASP A 15 -2.30 -3.25 9.26
C ASP A 15 -2.15 -4.73 9.64
N ARG A 16 -3.07 -5.57 9.18
CA ARG A 16 -3.01 -7.03 9.38
C ARG A 16 -1.87 -7.67 8.59
N LEU A 17 -1.68 -7.23 7.34
CA LEU A 17 -0.61 -7.74 6.49
C LEU A 17 0.77 -7.44 7.10
N GLU A 18 0.96 -6.27 7.71
CA GLU A 18 2.21 -5.90 8.39
C GLU A 18 2.54 -6.87 9.53
N ILE A 19 1.54 -7.27 10.33
CA ILE A 19 1.70 -8.26 11.41
C ILE A 19 2.11 -9.62 10.82
N GLU A 20 1.42 -10.08 9.79
CA GLU A 20 1.69 -11.37 9.14
C GLU A 20 3.08 -11.40 8.48
N ILE A 21 3.48 -10.30 7.82
CA ILE A 21 4.81 -10.14 7.26
C ILE A 21 5.87 -10.16 8.37
N ALA A 22 5.66 -9.44 9.47
CA ALA A 22 6.63 -9.41 10.58
C ALA A 22 6.86 -10.81 11.19
N VAL A 23 5.79 -11.59 11.35
CA VAL A 23 5.87 -12.99 11.79
C VAL A 23 6.66 -13.82 10.77
N PHE A 24 6.30 -13.73 9.49
CA PHE A 24 6.97 -14.46 8.41
C PHE A 24 8.47 -14.14 8.34
N GLN A 25 8.84 -12.85 8.42
CA GLN A 25 10.25 -12.42 8.42
C GLN A 25 11.00 -12.96 9.63
N THR A 26 10.36 -13.00 10.80
CA THR A 26 10.96 -13.53 12.03
C THR A 26 11.21 -15.04 11.93
N GLU A 27 10.26 -15.80 11.39
CA GLU A 27 10.35 -17.27 11.27
C GLU A 27 11.30 -17.72 10.16
N THR A 28 11.39 -16.98 9.06
CA THR A 28 12.17 -17.36 7.87
C THR A 28 13.52 -16.67 7.76
N HIS A 29 13.74 -15.61 8.53
CA HIS A 29 14.87 -14.68 8.38
C HIS A 29 14.99 -14.05 6.97
N LEU A 30 13.92 -14.14 6.17
CA LEU A 30 13.85 -13.47 4.86
C LEU A 30 13.43 -12.03 5.07
N HIS A 31 14.13 -11.10 4.43
CA HIS A 31 13.82 -9.68 4.44
C HIS A 31 13.74 -9.13 3.02
N CYS A 32 12.87 -8.14 2.82
CA CYS A 32 12.87 -7.38 1.58
C CYS A 32 14.11 -6.50 1.49
N ILE A 33 14.84 -6.57 0.38
CA ILE A 33 15.96 -5.66 0.11
C ILE A 33 15.38 -4.28 -0.21
N ALA A 34 15.72 -3.28 0.61
CA ALA A 34 15.28 -1.90 0.40
C ALA A 34 15.65 -1.41 -1.01
N GLY A 35 14.68 -0.80 -1.71
CA GLY A 35 14.87 -0.28 -3.07
C GLY A 35 14.97 -1.34 -4.18
N CYS A 36 14.73 -2.63 -3.90
CA CYS A 36 14.85 -3.69 -4.91
C CYS A 36 13.80 -3.61 -6.03
N GLY A 37 12.54 -3.31 -5.68
CA GLY A 37 11.44 -3.14 -6.64
C GLY A 37 11.05 -4.39 -7.47
N LYS A 38 11.74 -5.53 -7.31
CA LYS A 38 11.52 -6.74 -8.12
C LYS A 38 10.18 -7.42 -7.89
N CYS A 39 9.51 -7.18 -6.76
CA CYS A 39 8.15 -7.70 -6.54
C CYS A 39 7.19 -7.25 -7.64
N ARG A 40 7.38 -6.03 -8.19
CA ARG A 40 6.58 -5.49 -9.31
C ARG A 40 6.82 -6.19 -10.65
N SER A 41 7.92 -6.93 -10.78
CA SER A 41 8.23 -7.69 -12.01
C SER A 41 7.70 -9.12 -12.00
N THR A 42 7.15 -9.58 -10.86
CA THR A 42 6.53 -10.89 -10.74
C THR A 42 5.10 -10.83 -11.28
N PRO A 43 4.74 -11.56 -12.34
CA PRO A 43 3.41 -11.48 -12.97
C PRO A 43 2.24 -11.89 -12.05
N GLU A 44 2.55 -12.61 -10.98
CA GLU A 44 1.60 -13.09 -9.97
C GLU A 44 1.36 -12.05 -8.85
N ILE A 45 2.15 -10.97 -8.82
CA ILE A 45 2.04 -9.88 -7.86
C ILE A 45 1.56 -8.65 -8.65
N ASP A 46 0.26 -8.37 -8.53
CA ASP A 46 -0.35 -7.17 -9.10
C ASP A 46 -0.81 -6.24 -7.97
N ALA A 47 -0.77 -4.93 -8.23
CA ALA A 47 -1.24 -3.92 -7.29
C ALA A 47 -2.61 -3.42 -7.75
N SER A 48 -3.65 -3.70 -6.97
CA SER A 48 -5.00 -3.24 -7.29
C SER A 48 -5.11 -1.72 -7.13
N PRO A 49 -5.87 -1.00 -7.99
CA PRO A 49 -6.21 0.40 -7.75
C PRO A 49 -6.80 0.68 -6.35
N LEU A 50 -7.43 -0.32 -5.73
CA LEU A 50 -7.97 -0.22 -4.37
C LEU A 50 -6.88 -0.02 -3.31
N GLU A 51 -5.71 -0.61 -3.51
CA GLU A 51 -4.56 -0.51 -2.58
C GLU A 51 -4.03 0.92 -2.47
N PHE A 52 -4.24 1.73 -3.51
CA PHE A 52 -3.81 3.12 -3.54
C PHE A 52 -4.83 4.09 -2.92
N LEU A 53 -6.04 3.62 -2.55
CA LEU A 53 -7.08 4.50 -2.01
C LEU A 53 -6.68 5.26 -0.75
N PRO A 54 -5.99 4.66 0.26
CA PRO A 54 -5.58 5.40 1.45
C PRO A 54 -4.67 6.57 1.12
N TRP A 55 -3.68 6.36 0.25
CA TRP A 55 -2.76 7.43 -0.17
C TRP A 55 -3.46 8.52 -0.98
N ALA A 56 -4.28 8.13 -1.96
CA ALA A 56 -5.05 9.08 -2.75
C ALA A 56 -6.01 9.92 -1.89
N PHE A 57 -6.63 9.30 -0.89
CA PHE A 57 -7.54 9.99 0.03
C PHE A 57 -6.78 10.92 0.99
N TYR A 58 -5.61 10.52 1.48
CA TYR A 58 -4.71 11.39 2.25
C TYR A 58 -4.35 12.66 1.45
N LEU A 59 -3.90 12.51 0.20
CA LEU A 59 -3.56 13.66 -0.64
C LEU A 59 -4.75 14.58 -0.87
N PHE A 60 -5.94 14.00 -1.08
CA PHE A 60 -7.17 14.78 -1.24
C PHE A 60 -7.51 15.59 0.01
N LEU A 61 -7.42 14.98 1.20
CA LEU A 61 -7.71 15.66 2.46
C LEU A 61 -6.72 16.78 2.78
N ASN A 62 -5.47 16.64 2.34
CA ASN A 62 -4.42 17.64 2.54
C ASN A 62 -4.31 18.69 1.41
N GLY A 63 -5.11 18.55 0.35
CA GLY A 63 -5.06 19.46 -0.80
C GLY A 63 -3.82 19.28 -1.67
N GLU A 64 -3.16 18.14 -1.60
CA GLU A 64 -1.87 17.84 -2.25
C GLU A 64 -2.05 17.05 -3.58
N THR A 65 -3.30 16.82 -4.02
CA THR A 65 -3.59 15.97 -5.18
C THR A 65 -3.00 16.49 -6.49
N GLU A 66 -3.15 17.77 -6.78
CA GLU A 66 -2.65 18.39 -8.03
C GLU A 66 -1.12 18.46 -8.04
N ASP A 67 -0.51 18.78 -6.90
CA ASP A 67 0.95 18.82 -6.77
C ASP A 67 1.57 17.45 -7.02
N MET A 68 0.96 16.38 -6.47
CA MET A 68 1.38 15.00 -6.73
C MET A 68 1.22 14.62 -8.21
N LEU A 69 0.13 15.04 -8.86
CA LEU A 69 -0.10 14.76 -10.28
C LEU A 69 0.99 15.37 -11.17
N LEU A 70 1.45 16.59 -10.86
CA LEU A 70 2.50 17.28 -11.61
C LEU A 70 3.90 16.65 -11.43
N GLN A 71 4.09 15.78 -10.44
CA GLN A 71 5.37 15.11 -10.16
C GLN A 71 5.54 13.75 -10.86
N LEU A 72 4.48 13.22 -11.48
CA LEU A 72 4.47 11.95 -12.22
C LEU A 72 4.93 12.11 -13.67
#